data_AF-A0A926TK31-F1
#
_entry.id   AF-A0A926TK31-F1
#
_cell.length_a   1.000
_cell.length_b   1.000
_cell.length_c   1.000
_cell.angle_alpha   90.00
_cell.angle_beta   90.00
_cell.angle_gamma   90.00
#
_symmetry.space_group_name_H-M   'P 1'
#
loop_
_entity.id
_entity.type
_entity.pdbx_description
1 polymer ?
#
loop_
_entity_poly.entity_id
_entity_poly.type
_entity_poly.pdbx_seq_one_letter_code
_entity_poly.pdbx_strand_id
1 'polypeptide(L)'
;MTSATPVNEIQKRWALLVGIDRYVDPGFSRLNFCVKDVVALNAILERLGYTIACLHDELDVRNARFPTFSNAEAELTRLCQTVGPHDLLCLRLRRQLLLLGIPGL
;
A
#
# COMPACT_ATOMS: atom_id res chain seq x y z
N MET A 1 -28.78 15.35 -24.84
CA MET A 1 -29.13 14.88 -23.48
C MET A 1 -27.84 14.47 -22.80
N THR A 2 -27.26 15.36 -21.99
CA THR A 2 -25.98 15.16 -21.32
C THR A 2 -26.27 14.71 -19.89
N SER A 3 -26.15 13.43 -19.58
CA SER A 3 -26.24 12.93 -18.22
C SER A 3 -24.96 13.30 -17.48
N ALA A 4 -25.03 14.27 -16.59
CA ALA A 4 -23.97 14.57 -15.64
C ALA A 4 -23.86 13.39 -14.65
N THR A 5 -22.75 12.66 -14.70
CA THR A 5 -22.40 11.64 -13.71
C THR A 5 -22.31 12.31 -12.34
N PRO A 6 -22.93 11.77 -11.27
CA PRO A 6 -22.82 12.37 -9.95
C PRO A 6 -21.35 12.29 -9.50
N VAL A 7 -20.77 13.45 -9.16
CA VAL A 7 -19.35 13.66 -8.81
C VAL A 7 -18.91 12.91 -7.53
N ASN A 8 -19.80 12.11 -6.92
CA ASN A 8 -19.61 11.50 -5.60
C ASN A 8 -19.42 9.97 -5.58
N GLU A 9 -19.36 9.30 -6.73
CA GLU A 9 -19.09 7.86 -6.76
C GLU A 9 -17.59 7.58 -6.91
N ILE A 10 -17.02 6.86 -5.93
CA ILE A 10 -15.65 6.33 -6.01
C ILE A 10 -15.61 5.33 -7.17
N GLN A 11 -14.84 5.63 -8.22
CA GLN A 11 -14.79 4.78 -9.41
C GLN A 11 -13.90 3.55 -9.20
N LYS A 12 -12.72 3.74 -8.61
CA LYS A 12 -11.83 2.64 -8.23
C LYS A 12 -11.26 2.85 -6.84
N ARG A 13 -11.01 1.73 -6.17
CA ARG A 13 -10.44 1.68 -4.82
C ARG A 13 -9.07 1.04 -4.92
N TRP A 14 -8.06 1.73 -4.40
CA TRP A 14 -6.67 1.30 -4.43
C TRP A 14 -6.14 1.17 -3.01
N ALA A 15 -5.27 0.21 -2.76
CA ALA A 15 -4.57 0.10 -1.48
C ALA A 15 -3.11 -0.30 -1.64
N LEU A 16 -2.26 0.29 -0.81
CA LEU A 16 -0.88 -0.17 -0.59
C LEU A 16 -0.75 -0.64 0.87
N LEU A 17 -0.40 -1.91 1.03
CA LEU A 17 -0.20 -2.56 2.32
C LEU A 17 1.27 -2.95 2.45
N VAL A 18 1.91 -2.56 3.54
CA VAL A 18 3.31 -2.93 3.83
C VAL A 18 3.42 -3.50 5.23
N GLY A 19 3.82 -4.77 5.35
CA GLY A 19 3.99 -5.48 6.62
C GLY A 19 5.40 -6.05 6.74
N ILE A 20 6.16 -5.62 7.75
CA ILE A 20 7.55 -6.03 7.96
C ILE A 20 7.67 -6.61 9.37
N ASP A 21 7.97 -7.90 9.48
CA ASP A 21 8.27 -8.54 10.76
C ASP A 21 9.78 -8.47 11.08
N ARG A 22 10.66 -8.48 10.08
CA ARG A 22 12.12 -8.54 10.24
C ARG A 22 12.80 -7.40 9.51
N TYR A 23 13.58 -6.61 10.25
CA TYR A 23 14.48 -5.62 9.69
C TYR A 23 15.88 -6.21 9.51
N VAL A 24 16.63 -5.67 8.56
CA VAL A 24 18.02 -6.06 8.30
C VAL A 24 18.96 -5.58 9.42
N ASP A 25 18.64 -4.42 10.00
CA ASP A 25 19.41 -3.85 11.11
C ASP A 25 19.12 -4.65 12.40
N PRO A 26 20.15 -5.29 13.00
CA PRO A 26 20.00 -6.10 14.21
C PRO A 26 19.61 -5.29 15.46
N GLY A 27 19.72 -3.96 15.42
CA GLY A 27 19.21 -3.07 16.46
C GLY A 27 17.68 -3.08 16.57
N PHE A 28 16.98 -3.58 15.56
CA PHE A 28 15.54 -3.76 15.60
C PHE A 28 15.18 -5.19 15.97
N SER A 29 14.44 -5.33 17.06
CA SER A 29 13.84 -6.62 17.43
C SER A 29 12.83 -7.05 16.37
N ARG A 30 12.79 -8.36 16.11
CA ARG A 30 11.75 -8.96 15.28
C ARG A 30 10.37 -8.58 15.80
N LEU A 31 9.56 -8.01 14.92
CA LEU A 31 8.16 -7.74 15.15
C LEU A 31 7.37 -9.03 14.93
N ASN A 32 6.26 -9.14 15.66
CA ASN A 32 5.33 -10.22 15.47
C ASN A 32 4.05 -9.64 14.87
N PHE A 33 3.47 -10.37 13.92
CA PHE A 33 2.12 -10.17 13.37
C PHE A 33 1.94 -9.03 12.36
N CYS A 34 2.97 -8.28 11.98
CA CYS A 34 2.81 -7.23 10.96
C CYS A 34 2.47 -7.83 9.60
N VAL A 35 3.08 -8.96 9.25
CA VAL A 35 2.73 -9.71 8.04
C VAL A 35 1.32 -10.27 8.11
N LYS A 36 0.94 -10.87 9.25
CA LYS A 36 -0.40 -11.41 9.46
C LYS A 36 -1.48 -10.32 9.36
N ASP A 37 -1.21 -9.14 9.90
CA ASP A 37 -2.11 -7.97 9.81
C ASP A 37 -2.36 -7.58 8.35
N VAL A 38 -1.31 -7.43 7.54
CA VAL A 38 -1.46 -7.00 6.13
C VAL A 38 -2.07 -8.08 5.24
N VAL A 39 -1.80 -9.37 5.52
CA VAL A 39 -2.44 -10.48 4.80
C VAL A 39 -3.92 -10.56 5.12
N ALA A 40 -4.30 -10.44 6.40
CA ALA A 40 -5.72 -10.43 6.79
C ALA A 40 -6.44 -9.20 6.20
N LEU A 41 -5.80 -8.03 6.22
CA LEU A 41 -6.37 -6.82 5.65
C LEU A 41 -6.48 -6.90 4.12
N ASN A 42 -5.52 -7.50 3.43
CA ASN A 42 -5.58 -7.75 1.99
C ASN A 42 -6.86 -8.52 1.64
N ALA A 43 -7.13 -9.63 2.33
CA ALA A 43 -8.32 -10.45 2.09
C ALA A 43 -9.64 -9.69 2.32
N ILE A 44 -9.67 -8.79 3.31
CA ILE A 44 -10.85 -7.94 3.58
C ILE A 44 -11.03 -6.91 2.45
N LEU A 45 -9.95 -6.22 2.05
CA LEU A 45 -10.00 -5.17 1.04
C LEU A 45 -10.29 -5.74 -0.36
N GLU A 46 -9.78 -6.92 -0.70
CA GLU A 46 -10.09 -7.61 -1.96
C GLU A 46 -11.60 -7.86 -2.07
N ARG A 47 -12.23 -8.33 -0.99
CA ARG A 47 -13.69 -8.54 -0.94
C ARG A 47 -14.50 -7.26 -1.06
N LEU A 48 -13.91 -6.11 -0.72
CA LEU A 48 -14.52 -4.78 -0.86
C LEU A 48 -14.22 -4.13 -2.23
N GLY A 49 -13.58 -4.87 -3.15
CA GLY A 49 -13.30 -4.39 -4.51
C GLY A 49 -12.08 -3.48 -4.63
N TYR A 50 -11.13 -3.55 -3.70
CA TYR A 50 -9.88 -2.81 -3.80
C TYR A 50 -8.90 -3.51 -4.74
N THR A 51 -8.20 -2.74 -5.56
CA THR A 51 -6.96 -3.15 -6.22
C THR A 51 -5.79 -2.92 -5.28
N ILE A 52 -5.13 -3.99 -4.82
CA ILE A 52 -4.15 -3.92 -3.73
C ILE A 52 -2.75 -4.28 -4.21
N ALA A 53 -1.76 -3.47 -3.78
CA ALA A 53 -0.36 -3.85 -3.74
C ALA A 53 -0.01 -4.21 -2.28
N CYS A 54 0.35 -5.47 -2.02
CA CYS A 54 0.72 -5.96 -0.69
C CYS A 54 2.18 -6.39 -0.69
N LEU A 55 3.00 -5.74 0.16
CA LEU A 55 4.42 -6.00 0.33
C LEU A 55 4.68 -6.54 1.73
N HIS A 56 5.36 -7.68 1.85
CA HIS A 56 5.72 -8.25 3.14
C HIS A 56 6.96 -9.14 3.12
N ASP A 57 7.65 -9.24 4.25
CA ASP A 57 8.99 -9.87 4.38
C ASP A 57 8.98 -11.40 4.51
N GLU A 58 7.79 -12.02 4.49
CA GLU A 58 7.65 -13.47 4.27
C GLU A 58 7.69 -13.86 2.78
N LEU A 59 7.71 -12.89 1.86
CA LEU A 59 7.95 -13.16 0.43
C LEU A 59 9.43 -13.48 0.17
N ASP A 60 9.70 -14.13 -0.96
CA ASP A 60 11.08 -14.30 -1.43
C ASP A 60 11.76 -12.93 -1.59
N VAL A 61 13.02 -12.81 -1.18
CA VAL A 61 13.78 -11.54 -1.23
C VAL A 61 13.94 -10.99 -2.66
N ARG A 62 13.85 -11.84 -3.68
CA ARG A 62 13.89 -11.47 -5.10
C ARG A 62 12.52 -11.11 -5.65
N ASN A 63 11.46 -11.25 -4.86
CA ASN A 63 10.12 -10.86 -5.25
C ASN A 63 10.03 -9.33 -5.38
N ALA A 64 9.41 -8.84 -6.45
CA ALA A 64 9.18 -7.41 -6.66
C ALA A 64 8.34 -6.76 -5.53
N ARG A 65 7.58 -7.56 -4.79
CA ARG A 65 6.79 -7.14 -3.62
C ARG A 65 7.51 -7.36 -2.28
N PHE A 66 8.77 -7.77 -2.27
CA PHE A 66 9.55 -7.78 -1.04
C PHE A 66 9.65 -6.34 -0.49
N PRO A 67 9.49 -6.09 0.83
CA PRO A 67 9.23 -4.76 1.38
C PRO A 67 10.53 -3.96 1.56
N THR A 68 11.26 -3.73 0.48
CA THR A 68 12.37 -2.75 0.47
C THR A 68 11.82 -1.34 0.32
N PHE A 69 12.63 -0.34 0.70
CA PHE A 69 12.29 1.07 0.45
C PHE A 69 12.01 1.32 -1.04
N SER A 70 12.90 0.87 -1.93
CA SER A 70 12.76 1.07 -3.37
C SER A 70 11.51 0.42 -3.95
N ASN A 71 11.14 -0.78 -3.47
CA ASN A 71 9.92 -1.45 -3.95
C ASN A 71 8.65 -0.74 -3.45
N ALA A 72 8.65 -0.29 -2.19
CA ALA A 72 7.53 0.47 -1.63
C ALA A 72 7.37 1.83 -2.32
N GLU A 73 8.47 2.53 -2.60
CA GLU A 73 8.49 3.81 -3.32
C GLU A 73 8.04 3.64 -4.78
N ALA A 74 8.48 2.58 -5.46
CA ALA A 74 8.07 2.27 -6.83
C ALA A 74 6.55 2.00 -6.90
N GLU A 75 6.01 1.21 -5.98
CA GLU A 75 4.55 0.95 -5.93
C GLU A 75 3.76 2.20 -5.56
N LEU A 76 4.26 3.03 -4.63
CA LEU A 76 3.61 4.29 -4.30
C LEU A 76 3.58 5.23 -5.51
N THR A 77 4.72 5.40 -6.18
CA THR A 77 4.83 6.20 -7.40
C THR A 77 3.87 5.71 -8.48
N ARG A 78 3.82 4.40 -8.71
CA ARG A 78 2.90 3.77 -9.67
C ARG A 78 1.45 4.06 -9.31
N LEU A 79 1.06 3.96 -8.04
CA LEU A 79 -0.30 4.26 -7.59
C LEU A 79 -0.63 5.74 -7.80
N CYS A 80 0.26 6.66 -7.43
CA CYS A 80 0.06 8.09 -7.66
C CYS A 80 -0.12 8.44 -9.15
N GLN A 81 0.53 7.71 -10.06
CA GLN A 81 0.35 7.89 -11.51
C GLN A 81 -0.92 7.24 -12.07
N THR A 82 -1.49 6.26 -11.36
CA THR A 82 -2.63 5.47 -11.84
C THR A 82 -3.97 5.98 -11.30
N VAL A 83 -3.99 6.51 -10.08
CA VAL A 83 -5.19 6.96 -9.37
C VAL A 83 -5.78 8.18 -10.10
N GLY A 84 -7.03 8.04 -10.55
CA GLY A 84 -7.77 9.13 -11.17
C GLY A 84 -8.34 10.13 -10.14
N PRO A 85 -8.86 11.29 -10.59
CA PRO A 85 -9.42 12.33 -9.71
C PRO A 85 -10.63 11.89 -8.85
N HIS A 86 -11.26 10.76 -9.19
CA HIS A 86 -12.43 10.19 -8.51
C HIS A 86 -12.15 8.81 -7.90
N ASP A 87 -10.89 8.44 -7.77
CA ASP A 87 -10.46 7.18 -7.16
C ASP A 87 -10.11 7.41 -5.68
N LEU A 88 -10.26 6.36 -4.87
CA LEU A 88 -9.85 6.36 -3.47
C LEU A 88 -8.55 5.57 -3.31
N LEU A 89 -7.50 6.21 -2.79
CA LEU A 89 -6.25 5.55 -2.40
C LEU A 89 -6.15 5.41 -0.88
N CYS A 90 -5.98 4.18 -0.39
CA CYS A 90 -5.74 3.87 1.01
C CYS A 90 -4.28 3.43 1.23
N LEU A 91 -3.54 4.13 2.09
CA LEU A 91 -2.17 3.77 2.46
C LEU A 91 -2.16 3.27 3.91
N ARG A 92 -1.68 2.04 4.14
CA ARG A 92 -1.55 1.49 5.49
C ARG A 92 -0.16 0.94 5.74
N LEU A 93 0.51 1.55 6.72
CA LEU A 93 1.84 1.19 7.20
C LEU A 93 1.73 0.72 8.65
N ARG A 94 2.35 -0.41 9.00
CA ARG A 94 2.43 -0.88 10.40
C ARG A 94 3.90 -0.88 10.85
N ARG A 95 4.15 -0.07 11.90
CA ARG A 95 5.41 0.26 12.58
C ARG A 95 6.47 1.06 11.79
N GLN A 96 6.13 2.35 11.60
CA GLN A 96 7.00 3.54 11.61
C GLN A 96 7.52 4.11 10.26
N LEU A 97 6.89 5.25 9.93
CA LEU A 97 7.34 6.47 9.23
C LEU A 97 7.75 6.39 7.74
N LEU A 98 6.78 6.67 6.85
CA LEU A 98 7.05 7.45 5.63
C LEU A 98 6.68 8.90 5.94
N LEU A 99 7.69 9.71 6.25
CA LEU A 99 7.56 11.17 6.26
C LEU A 99 7.65 11.60 4.80
N LEU A 100 6.53 11.56 4.08
CA LEU A 100 6.43 12.21 2.77
C LEU A 100 6.30 13.72 3.02
N GLY A 101 7.44 14.37 3.24
CA GLY A 101 7.56 15.75 2.82
C GLY A 101 7.40 15.76 1.32
N ILE A 102 6.33 16.36 0.80
CA ILE A 102 6.22 16.72 -0.60
C ILE A 102 7.13 17.94 -0.77
N PRO A 103 8.29 17.88 -1.44
CA PRO A 103 8.97 19.09 -1.86
C PRO A 103 8.27 19.55 -3.14
N GLY A 104 7.49 20.63 -3.06
CA GLY A 104 7.00 21.35 -4.24
C GLY A 104 5.51 21.22 -4.56
N LEU A 105 4.63 21.28 -3.55
CA LEU A 105 3.30 21.88 -3.71
C LEU A 105 3.27 23.24 -3.02
#